data_AF-A0A835VIB7-F1
#
_entry.id   AF-A0A835VIB7-F1
#
_cell.length_a   1.000
_cell.length_b   1.000
_cell.length_c   1.000
_cell.angle_alpha   90.00
_cell.angle_beta   90.00
_cell.angle_gamma   90.00
#
_symmetry.space_group_name_H-M   'P 1'
#
loop_
_entity.id
_entity.type
_entity.pdbx_description
1 polymer ?
#
loop_
_entity_poly.entity_id
_entity_poly.type
_entity_poly.pdbx_seq_one_letter_code
_entity_poly.pdbx_strand_id
1 'polypeptide(L)'
;MPKAMVRLSAGRVRFSIPEQALCFLAGANSIFTGEKLLTTPNNDFDADQQMFKILGLTPKAPSFSEAAAFPEAERCEAAAAVAN
;
A
#
# COMPACT_ATOMS: atom_id res chain seq x y z
N MET A 1 12.92 16.51 6.83
CA MET A 1 13.53 15.19 6.60
C MET A 1 13.29 14.74 5.16
N PRO A 2 14.04 15.24 4.15
CA PRO A 2 13.68 15.05 2.73
C PRO A 2 13.75 13.60 2.22
N LYS A 3 14.61 12.77 2.82
CA LYS A 3 14.79 11.36 2.45
C LYS A 3 13.87 10.40 3.21
N ALA A 4 13.04 10.91 4.12
CA ALA A 4 12.23 10.07 4.99
C ALA A 4 10.99 9.55 4.27
N MET A 5 10.53 8.37 4.68
CA MET A 5 9.21 7.88 4.33
C MET A 5 8.19 8.52 5.29
N VAL A 6 7.25 9.27 4.73
CA VAL A 6 6.13 9.86 5.47
C VAL A 6 4.89 9.03 5.18
N ARG A 7 4.42 8.32 6.21
CA ARG A 7 3.30 7.38 6.07
C ARG A 7 1.98 8.01 6.49
N LEU A 8 1.05 8.13 5.55
CA LEU A 8 -0.34 8.45 5.85
C LEU A 8 -0.97 7.21 6.50
N SER A 9 -1.12 7.26 7.82
CA SER A 9 -1.37 6.08 8.67
C SER A 9 -2.86 6.01 9.08
N ALA A 10 -3.15 6.11 10.38
CA ALA A 10 -4.51 5.96 10.90
C ALA A 10 -5.43 7.11 10.49
N GLY A 11 -6.71 6.80 10.24
CA GLY A 11 -7.76 7.78 9.96
C GLY A 11 -8.12 7.96 8.49
N ARG A 12 -7.40 7.32 7.55
CA ARG A 12 -7.66 7.37 6.09
C ARG A 12 -9.08 6.98 5.69
N VAL A 13 -9.71 6.08 6.47
CA VAL A 13 -11.10 5.64 6.23
C VAL A 13 -12.08 6.81 6.26
N ARG A 14 -11.73 7.91 6.96
CA ARG A 14 -12.55 9.13 7.02
C ARG A 14 -12.21 10.15 5.93
N PHE A 15 -11.14 9.92 5.16
CA PHE A 15 -10.70 10.84 4.12
C PHE A 15 -11.22 10.40 2.76
N SER A 16 -11.82 11.34 2.05
CA SER A 16 -12.12 11.26 0.64
C SER A 16 -10.84 11.12 -0.21
N ILE A 17 -10.98 10.67 -1.45
CA ILE A 17 -9.85 10.56 -2.39
C ILE A 17 -9.13 11.91 -2.58
N PRO A 18 -9.79 13.06 -2.77
CA PRO A 18 -9.11 14.36 -2.88
C PRO A 18 -8.32 14.75 -1.62
N GLU A 19 -8.83 14.46 -0.42
CA GLU A 19 -8.10 14.73 0.83
C GLU A 19 -6.83 13.87 0.92
N GLN A 20 -6.92 12.60 0.55
CA GLN A 20 -5.74 11.73 0.48
C GLN A 20 -4.76 12.19 -0.60
N ALA A 21 -5.26 12.65 -1.76
CA ALA A 21 -4.45 13.22 -2.83
C ALA A 21 -3.64 14.45 -2.35
N LEU A 22 -4.27 15.32 -1.55
CA LEU A 22 -3.59 16.45 -0.95
C LEU A 22 -2.48 16.00 0.01
N CYS A 23 -2.69 14.92 0.78
CA CYS A 23 -1.63 14.36 1.63
C CYS A 23 -0.44 13.84 0.80
N PHE A 24 -0.69 13.16 -0.32
CA PHE A 24 0.38 12.73 -1.23
C PHE A 24 1.12 13.92 -1.85
N LEU A 25 0.39 14.95 -2.27
CA LEU A 25 0.98 16.20 -2.77
C LEU A 25 1.83 16.91 -1.72
N ALA A 26 1.41 16.87 -0.44
CA ALA A 26 2.14 17.43 0.68
C ALA A 26 3.39 16.63 1.10
N GLY A 27 3.63 15.46 0.47
CA GLY A 27 4.84 14.66 0.66
C GLY A 27 4.65 13.34 1.41
N ALA A 28 3.41 12.93 1.71
CA ALA A 28 3.16 11.55 2.10
C ALA A 28 3.52 10.61 0.94
N ASN A 29 4.19 9.50 1.22
CA ASN A 29 4.69 8.58 0.20
C ASN A 29 4.56 7.09 0.61
N SER A 30 3.72 6.80 1.61
CA SER A 30 3.46 5.45 2.10
C SER A 30 2.10 5.39 2.78
N ILE A 31 1.43 4.24 2.69
CA ILE A 31 0.17 3.91 3.37
C ILE A 31 0.26 2.49 3.94
N PHE A 32 -0.65 2.15 4.86
CA PHE A 32 -0.89 0.77 5.27
C PHE A 32 -1.92 0.12 4.34
N THR A 33 -1.67 -1.14 3.97
CA THR A 33 -2.58 -2.00 3.21
C THR A 33 -2.99 -3.21 4.06
N GLY A 34 -4.16 -3.80 3.76
CA GLY A 34 -4.76 -4.91 4.52
C GLY A 34 -6.06 -4.49 5.23
N GLU A 35 -6.79 -5.45 5.77
CA GLU A 35 -8.17 -5.26 6.27
C GLU A 35 -8.27 -4.33 7.49
N LYS A 36 -7.27 -4.36 8.37
CA LYS A 36 -7.26 -3.59 9.62
C LYS A 36 -5.85 -3.13 9.97
N LEU A 37 -5.81 -2.06 10.76
CA LEU A 37 -4.61 -1.63 11.48
C LEU A 37 -4.44 -2.49 12.74
N LEU A 38 -3.85 -1.93 13.81
CA LEU A 38 -3.67 -2.68 15.06
C LEU A 38 -5.01 -3.06 15.71
N THR A 39 -5.94 -2.11 15.82
CA THR A 39 -7.26 -2.33 16.47
C THR A 39 -8.44 -1.74 15.68
N THR A 40 -8.18 -0.98 14.63
CA THR A 40 -9.20 -0.25 13.87
C THR A 40 -9.27 -0.72 12.43
N PRO A 41 -10.42 -0.61 11.76
CA PRO A 41 -10.53 -0.84 10.33
C PRO A 41 -9.54 0.02 9.52
N ASN A 42 -9.07 -0.51 8.40
CA ASN A 42 -8.28 0.20 7.41
C ASN A 42 -9.11 0.39 6.12
N ASN A 43 -8.58 1.17 5.17
CA ASN A 43 -9.15 1.23 3.83
C ASN A 43 -9.11 -0.15 3.17
N ASP A 44 -10.14 -0.42 2.37
CA ASP A 44 -10.18 -1.61 1.53
C ASP A 44 -9.06 -1.59 0.47
N PHE A 45 -8.56 -2.78 0.13
CA PHE A 45 -7.45 -2.90 -0.81
C PHE A 45 -7.81 -2.40 -2.21
N ASP A 46 -9.01 -2.71 -2.71
CA ASP A 46 -9.44 -2.29 -4.04
C ASP A 46 -9.72 -0.79 -4.10
N ALA A 47 -10.23 -0.22 -3.00
CA ALA A 47 -10.37 1.23 -2.87
C ALA A 47 -9.01 1.95 -2.97
N ASP A 48 -7.97 1.39 -2.34
CA ASP A 48 -6.60 1.92 -2.39
C ASP A 48 -6.00 1.77 -3.81
N GLN A 49 -6.22 0.64 -4.48
CA GLN A 49 -5.81 0.45 -5.88
C GLN A 49 -6.49 1.44 -6.82
N GLN A 50 -7.81 1.65 -6.67
CA GLN A 50 -8.56 2.61 -7.47
C GLN A 50 -8.04 4.04 -7.26
N MET A 51 -7.80 4.43 -6.00
CA MET A 51 -7.19 5.73 -5.69
C MET A 51 -5.83 5.88 -6.36
N PHE A 52 -4.96 4.87 -6.28
CA PHE A 52 -3.64 4.92 -6.93
C PHE A 52 -3.77 5.10 -8.44
N LYS A 53 -4.70 4.40 -9.08
CA LYS A 53 -4.98 4.56 -10.52
C LYS A 53 -5.49 5.96 -10.86
N ILE A 54 -6.42 6.51 -10.08
CA ILE A 54 -6.96 7.86 -10.28
C ILE A 54 -5.85 8.92 -10.14
N LEU A 55 -4.98 8.75 -9.15
CA LEU A 55 -3.91 9.72 -8.85
C LEU A 55 -2.63 9.50 -9.67
N GLY A 56 -2.56 8.43 -10.48
CA GLY A 56 -1.36 8.08 -11.25
C GLY A 56 -0.17 7.66 -10.39
N LEU A 57 -0.40 7.13 -9.19
CA LEU A 57 0.65 6.71 -8.26
C LEU A 57 1.15 5.30 -8.59
N THR A 58 2.47 5.11 -8.56
CA THR A 58 3.10 3.79 -8.74
C THR A 58 3.45 3.18 -7.38
N PRO A 59 2.93 1.98 -7.05
CA PRO A 59 3.32 1.27 -5.84
C PRO A 59 4.83 0.96 -5.84
N LYS A 60 5.45 1.04 -4.67
CA LYS A 60 6.83 0.60 -4.51
C LYS A 60 6.89 -0.94 -4.59
N ALA A 61 7.83 -1.46 -5.38
CA ALA A 61 8.08 -2.91 -5.43
C ALA A 61 8.41 -3.46 -4.03
N PRO A 62 7.94 -4.69 -3.70
CA PRO A 62 8.26 -5.32 -2.44
C PRO A 62 9.78 -5.49 -2.31
N SER A 63 10.32 -5.08 -1.16
CA SER A 63 11.74 -5.22 -0.86
C SER A 63 11.96 -6.56 -0.14
N PHE A 64 11.96 -7.65 -0.89
CA PHE A 64 12.44 -8.93 -0.36
C PHE A 64 13.98 -8.85 -0.28
N SER A 65 14.57 -8.82 0.91
CA SER A 65 16.02 -8.97 1.03
C SER A 65 16.43 -10.37 0.58
N GLU A 66 17.56 -10.51 -0.11
CA GLU A 66 18.15 -11.81 -0.51
C GLU A 66 18.34 -12.81 0.66
N ALA A 67 18.38 -12.33 1.91
CA ALA A 67 18.43 -13.18 3.11
C ALA A 67 17.13 -13.99 3.37
N ALA A 68 16.05 -13.73 2.63
CA ALA A 68 14.80 -14.50 2.66
C ALA A 68 14.52 -15.20 1.31
N ALA A 69 15.57 -15.58 0.59
CA ALA A 69 15.45 -16.34 -0.66
C ALA A 69 14.94 -17.76 -0.40
N PHE A 70 13.62 -17.91 -0.31
CA PHE A 70 12.98 -19.18 -0.63
C PHE A 70 13.06 -19.41 -2.16
N PRO A 71 13.26 -20.67 -2.61
CA PRO A 71 13.50 -20.99 -4.01
C PRO A 71 12.43 -20.44 -4.95
N GLU A 72 12.88 -19.94 -6.10
CA GLU A 72 12.09 -19.26 -7.13
C GLU A 72 10.90 -20.07 -7.67
N ALA A 73 10.92 -21.40 -7.49
CA ALA A 73 9.87 -22.32 -7.91
C ALA A 73 8.51 -22.11 -7.21
N GLU A 74 8.45 -21.60 -5.98
CA GLU A 74 7.19 -21.39 -5.25
C GLU A 74 6.53 -20.02 -5.49
N ARG A 75 7.22 -19.09 -6.18
CA ARG A 75 6.72 -17.71 -6.37
C ARG A 75 5.62 -17.59 -7.41
N CYS A 76 5.53 -18.51 -8.37
CA CYS A 76 4.47 -18.51 -9.39
C CYS A 76 3.15 -19.11 -8.89
N GLU A 77 3.17 -20.04 -7.94
CA GLU A 77 1.94 -20.67 -7.43
C GLU A 77 1.24 -19.81 -6.36
N ALA A 78 2.00 -19.10 -5.52
CA ALA A 78 1.43 -18.25 -4.46
C ALA A 78 0.73 -16.99 -5.00
N ALA A 79 1.19 -16.43 -6.13
CA ALA A 79 0.54 -15.26 -6.75
C ALA A 79 -0.76 -15.63 -7.51
N ALA A 80 -0.89 -16.89 -7.96
CA ALA A 80 -2.08 -17.38 -8.67
C ALA A 80 -3.13 -18.00 -7.74
N ALA A 81 -2.75 -18.54 -6.58
CA ALA A 81 -3.68 -19.22 -5.66
C ALA A 81 -4.55 -18.28 -4.82
N VAL A 82 -4.25 -16.98 -4.74
CA VAL A 82 -5.08 -15.98 -4.02
C VAL A 82 -6.11 -15.33 -4.97
N ALA A 83 -6.09 -15.68 -6.25
CA ALA A 83 -6.99 -15.15 -7.29
C ALA A 83 -8.10 -16.12 -7.74
N ASN A 84 -8.36 -17.20 -6.98
CA ASN A 84 -9.49 -18.12 -7.20
C ASN A 84 -10.30 -18.31 -5.91
#